data_AF-A0A3G6MWJ9-F1
#
_entry.id   AF-A0A3G6MWJ9-F1
#
_cell.length_a   1.000
_cell.length_b   1.000
_cell.length_c   1.000
_cell.angle_alpha   90.00
_cell.angle_beta   90.00
_cell.angle_gamma   90.00
#
_symmetry.space_group_name_H-M   'P 1'
#
loop_
_entity.id
_entity.type
_entity.pdbx_description
1 polymer ?
#
loop_
_entity_poly.entity_id
_entity_poly.type
_entity_poly.pdbx_seq_one_letter_code
_entity_poly.pdbx_strand_id
1 'polypeptide(L)' 'MNFIDRNVSVEQAIIILAKNGVQVNEKEAKDILELLYLVAKNYNKLKERKSTDLKEISNP' A
#
# COMPACT_ATOMS: atom_id res chain seq x y z
N MET A 1 11.15 -1.43 -6.38
CA MET A 1 11.28 -1.57 -4.90
C MET A 1 10.80 -2.97 -4.55
N ASN A 2 11.62 -3.83 -3.93
CA ASN A 2 11.13 -5.17 -3.60
C ASN A 2 10.40 -5.13 -2.25
N PHE A 3 9.07 -5.01 -2.30
CA PHE A 3 8.21 -5.20 -1.12
C PHE A 3 8.22 -6.69 -0.77
N ILE A 4 8.96 -7.06 0.28
CA ILE A 4 9.14 -8.45 0.73
C ILE A 4 7.97 -8.89 1.64
N ASP A 5 7.46 -7.99 2.49
CA ASP A 5 6.25 -8.22 3.29
C ASP A 5 4.99 -7.83 2.51
N ARG A 6 4.61 -8.63 1.52
CA ARG A 6 3.32 -8.48 0.84
C ARG A 6 2.32 -9.43 1.47
N ASN A 7 1.29 -8.88 2.12
CA ASN A 7 0.15 -9.66 2.60
C ASN A 7 -0.81 -10.09 1.47
N VAL A 8 -0.61 -9.56 0.26
CA VAL A 8 -1.43 -9.82 -0.93
C VAL A 8 -0.53 -10.34 -2.04
N SER A 9 -0.83 -11.54 -2.55
CA SER A 9 -0.15 -12.14 -3.70
C SER A 9 -0.59 -11.50 -5.03
N VAL A 10 0.18 -11.70 -6.10
CA VAL A 10 -0.19 -11.22 -7.44
C VAL A 10 -1.50 -11.85 -7.92
N GLU A 11 -1.70 -13.13 -7.66
CA GLU A 11 -2.95 -13.84 -7.98
C GLU A 11 -4.16 -13.26 -7.23
N GLN A 12 -4.00 -12.97 -5.93
CA GLN A 12 -5.05 -12.30 -5.16
C GLN A 12 -5.36 -10.91 -5.72
N ALA A 13 -4.33 -10.14 -6.15
CA ALA A 13 -4.53 -8.84 -6.77
C ALA A 13 -5.33 -8.96 -8.08
N ILE A 14 -5.04 -9.93 -8.94
CA ILE A 14 -5.80 -10.21 -10.17
C ILE A 14 -7.27 -10.49 -9.84
N ILE A 15 -7.54 -11.37 -8.86
CA ILE A 15 -8.90 -11.73 -8.45
C ILE A 15 -9.66 -10.50 -7.92
N ILE A 16 -9.02 -9.68 -7.09
CA ILE A 16 -9.64 -8.48 -6.52
C ILE A 16 -9.95 -7.46 -7.63
N LEU A 17 -9.01 -7.22 -8.55
CA LEU A 17 -9.20 -6.29 -9.67
C LEU A 17 -10.33 -6.78 -10.59
N ALA A 18 -10.38 -8.07 -10.90
CA ALA A 18 -11.43 -8.65 -11.72
C ALA A 18 -12.82 -8.52 -11.08
N LYS A 19 -12.92 -8.73 -9.75
CA LYS A 19 -14.17 -8.48 -8.99
C LYS A 19 -14.66 -7.04 -9.07
N ASN A 20 -13.76 -6.10 -9.36
CA ASN A 20 -14.07 -4.68 -9.56
C ASN A 20 -14.15 -4.28 -11.04
N GLY A 21 -14.26 -5.25 -11.96
CA GLY A 21 -14.39 -4.99 -13.40
C GLY A 21 -13.09 -4.62 -14.11
N VAL A 22 -11.94 -4.76 -13.44
CA VAL A 22 -10.61 -4.46 -13.99
C VAL A 22 -9.90 -5.76 -14.31
N GLN A 23 -9.91 -6.16 -15.58
CA GLN A 23 -9.13 -7.32 -16.05
C GLN A 23 -7.68 -6.90 -16.29
N VAL A 24 -6.74 -7.68 -15.77
CA VAL A 24 -5.30 -7.46 -15.89
C VAL A 24 -4.57 -8.78 -16.06
N ASN A 25 -3.42 -8.74 -16.73
CA ASN A 25 -2.46 -9.84 -16.73
C ASN A 25 -1.53 -9.78 -15.50
N GLU A 26 -0.68 -10.79 -15.35
CA GLU A 26 0.23 -10.90 -14.21
C GLU A 26 1.20 -9.72 -14.09
N LYS A 27 1.74 -9.24 -15.23
CA LYS A 27 2.66 -8.10 -15.25
C LYS A 27 1.96 -6.82 -14.78
N GLU A 28 0.78 -6.54 -15.31
CA GLU A 28 -0.04 -5.39 -14.93
C GLU A 28 -0.44 -5.45 -13.45
N ALA A 29 -0.87 -6.61 -12.96
CA ALA A 29 -1.20 -6.81 -11.56
C ALA A 29 0.00 -6.56 -10.64
N LYS A 30 1.21 -6.99 -11.06
CA LYS A 30 2.45 -6.74 -10.32
C LYS A 30 2.78 -5.24 -10.25
N ASP A 31 2.67 -4.53 -11.37
CA ASP A 31 2.93 -3.10 -11.47
C ASP A 31 1.93 -2.29 -10.60
N ILE A 32 0.64 -2.62 -10.68
CA ILE A 32 -0.42 -2.01 -9.85
C ILE A 32 -0.18 -2.29 -8.37
N LEU A 33 0.11 -3.54 -8.01
CA LEU A 33 0.34 -3.92 -6.63
C LEU A 33 1.55 -3.18 -6.06
N GLU A 34 2.63 -3.00 -6.84
CA GLU A 34 3.81 -2.23 -6.44
C GLU A 34 3.47 -0.76 -6.17
N LEU A 35 2.64 -0.14 -7.04
CA LEU A 35 2.15 1.23 -6.84
C LEU A 35 1.32 1.35 -5.56
N LEU A 36 0.39 0.43 -5.31
CA LEU A 36 -0.47 0.46 -4.13
C LEU A 36 0.34 0.34 -2.83
N TYR A 37 1.35 -0.53 -2.79
CA TYR A 37 2.25 -0.61 -1.64
C TYR A 37 3.07 0.66 -1.44
N LEU A 38 3.51 1.33 -2.51
CA LEU A 38 4.20 2.60 -2.43
C LEU A 38 3.29 3.68 -1.81
N VAL A 39 2.05 3.78 -2.26
CA VAL A 39 1.05 4.71 -1.71
C VAL A 39 0.79 4.43 -0.23
N ALA A 40 0.54 3.16 0.13
CA ALA A 40 0.28 2.76 1.51
C ALA A 40 1.46 3.10 2.45
N LYS A 41 2.69 2.83 2.02
CA LYS A 41 3.90 3.15 2.79
C LYS A 41 4.06 4.66 3.00
N ASN A 42 3.78 5.46 1.98
CA ASN A 42 3.88 6.92 2.09
C ASN A 42 2.75 7.51 2.94
N TYR A 43 1.54 6.95 2.89
CA TYR A 43 0.43 7.35 3.73
C TYR A 43 0.69 7.05 5.21
N ASN A 44 1.22 5.86 5.53
CA ASN A 44 1.55 5.47 6.90
C ASN A 44 2.64 6.37 7.51
N LYS A 45 3.67 6.73 6.74
CA LYS A 45 4.71 7.67 7.18
C LYS A 45 4.14 9.05 7.57
N LEU A 46 3.14 9.54 6.84
CA LEU A 46 2.48 10.81 7.17
C LEU A 46 1.70 10.71 8.49
N LYS A 47 1.06 9.56 8.75
CA LYS A 47 0.31 9.31 9.98
C LYS A 47 1.23 9.16 11.20
N GLU A 48 2.37 8.48 11.04
CA GLU A 48 3.40 8.37 12.08
C GLU A 48 3.94 9.74 12.49
N ARG A 49 4.30 10.59 11.52
CA ARG A 49 4.76 11.97 11.79
C ARG A 49 3.72 12.80 12.53
N LYS A 50 2.45 12.77 12.09
CA LYS A 50 1.36 13.46 12.80
C LYS A 50 1.19 12.97 14.25
N SER A 51 1.46 11.70 14.53
CA SER A 51 1.34 11.14 15.88
C SER A 51 2.51 11.51 16.79
N THR A 52 3.71 11.70 16.26
CA THR A 52 4.87 12.21 17.02
C THR A 52 4.74 13.69 17.28
N ASP A 53 4.27 14.48 16.30
CA ASP A 53 4.10 15.92 16.46
C ASP A 53 3.08 16.24 17.56
N LEU A 54 1.98 15.47 17.66
CA LEU A 54 0.97 15.62 18.72
C LEU A 54 1.47 15.25 20.13
N LYS A 55 2.47 14.36 20.24
CA LYS A 55 3.08 13.99 21.53
C LYS A 55 4.03 15.06 22.06
N GLU A 56 4.67 15.82 21.18
CA GLU A 56 5.56 16.93 21.58
C GLU A 56 4.77 18.14 22.10
N ILE A 57 3.56 18.41 21.57
CA ILE A 57 2.71 19.51 22.04
C ILE A 57 1.99 19.21 23.38
N SER A 58 2.01 17.95 23.83
CA SER A 58 1.27 17.48 25.01
C SER A 58 2.14 17.19 26.24
N ASN A 59 3.47 17.36 26.14
CA ASN A 59 4.36 17.41 27.31
C ASN A 59 4.78 18.87 27.58
N PRO A 60 4.20 19.54 28.59
CA PRO A 60 4.68 20.83 29.09
C PRO A 60 5.98 20.73 29.89
#